data_AF-A0A8J8DGJ0-F1
#
_entry.id   AF-A0A8J8DGJ0-F1
#
_cell.length_a   1.000
_cell.length_b   1.000
_cell.length_c   1.000
_cell.angle_alpha   90.00
_cell.angle_beta   90.00
_cell.angle_gamma   90.00
#
_symmetry.space_group_name_H-M   'P 1'
#
loop_
_entity.id
_entity.type
_entity.pdbx_description
1 polymer ?
#
loop_
_entity_poly.entity_id
_entity_poly.type
_entity_poly.pdbx_seq_one_letter_code
_entity_poly.pdbx_strand_id
1 'polypeptide(L)'
;MASIFLIFLGLITAVMNGRTDHIYRTWVAIVGLSIPLILPAKVPDPPERLRPFLAPVYNEGTMMILAVFIAVHVSLVNVPFTHYDLFHRDWRNADMISHFLGGLTLWLMIAEVLSALGESRMNLSRKELVLYSFLIFYALAIGWEIAEKLSEGSITFIHESTLNKLRDLVMDTLGAFLGLWMLRRKNYPFSLPRE
;
A
#
# COMPACT_ATOMS: atom_id res chain seq x y z
N MET A 1 -6.41 13.69 -5.47
CA MET A 1 -5.80 14.98 -5.85
C MET A 1 -4.88 15.55 -4.78
N ALA A 2 -5.32 15.73 -3.52
CA ALA A 2 -4.47 16.28 -2.46
C ALA A 2 -3.15 15.50 -2.24
N SER A 3 -3.20 14.16 -2.18
CA SER A 3 -2.00 13.32 -2.08
C SER A 3 -1.02 13.52 -3.24
N ILE A 4 -1.53 13.61 -4.48
CA ILE A 4 -0.71 13.85 -5.67
C ILE A 4 -0.02 15.21 -5.58
N PHE A 5 -0.76 16.25 -5.16
CA PHE A 5 -0.19 17.59 -4.97
C PHE A 5 0.91 17.60 -3.91
N LEU A 6 0.69 16.93 -2.77
CA LEU A 6 1.68 16.81 -1.71
C LEU A 6 2.95 16.08 -2.19
N ILE A 7 2.80 15.00 -2.94
CA ILE A 7 3.94 14.26 -3.53
C ILE A 7 4.64 15.11 -4.61
N PHE A 8 3.90 15.90 -5.37
CA PHE A 8 4.46 16.84 -6.34
C PHE A 8 5.33 17.91 -5.67
N LEU A 9 4.94 18.44 -4.49
CA LEU A 9 5.80 19.31 -3.69
C LEU A 9 7.08 18.57 -3.23
N GLY A 10 6.96 17.30 -2.88
CA GLY A 10 8.10 16.41 -2.61
C GLY A 10 9.04 16.26 -3.82
N LEU A 11 8.48 16.12 -5.04
CA LEU A 11 9.24 16.04 -6.29
C LEU A 11 10.01 17.34 -6.56
N ILE A 12 9.38 18.51 -6.39
CA ILE A 12 10.07 19.81 -6.52
C ILE A 12 11.25 19.88 -5.55
N THR A 13 11.01 19.52 -4.29
CA THR A 13 12.06 19.47 -3.25
C THR A 13 13.19 18.53 -3.66
N ALA A 14 12.88 17.35 -4.20
CA ALA A 14 13.88 16.38 -4.63
C ALA A 14 14.73 16.90 -5.80
N VAL A 15 14.11 17.57 -6.78
CA VAL A 15 14.80 18.21 -7.91
C VAL A 15 15.72 19.34 -7.43
N MET A 16 15.23 20.23 -6.57
CA MET A 16 16.02 21.33 -6.01
C MET A 16 17.26 20.85 -5.25
N ASN A 17 17.18 19.69 -4.61
CA ASN A 17 18.26 19.09 -3.83
C ASN A 17 19.08 18.04 -4.59
N GLY A 18 18.81 17.81 -5.88
CA GLY A 18 19.55 16.82 -6.68
C GLY A 18 19.42 15.37 -6.22
N ARG A 19 18.34 15.00 -5.53
CA ARG A 19 18.10 13.66 -4.97
C ARG A 19 17.44 12.73 -5.99
N THR A 20 18.23 12.05 -6.82
CA THR A 20 17.75 11.19 -7.92
C THR A 20 16.87 10.03 -7.45
N ASP A 21 17.20 9.44 -6.30
CA ASP A 21 16.41 8.43 -5.60
C ASP A 21 15.01 8.92 -5.25
N HIS A 22 14.90 10.15 -4.74
CA HIS A 22 13.63 10.76 -4.36
C HIS A 22 12.82 11.21 -5.58
N ILE A 23 13.48 11.70 -6.64
CA ILE A 23 12.84 12.03 -7.93
C ILE A 23 12.16 10.78 -8.49
N TYR A 24 12.83 9.64 -8.51
CA TYR A 24 12.26 8.39 -8.99
C TYR A 24 11.02 7.97 -8.17
N ARG A 25 11.15 7.91 -6.84
CA ARG A 25 10.06 7.49 -5.94
C ARG A 25 8.83 8.39 -6.05
N THR A 26 9.03 9.71 -6.07
CA THR A 26 7.93 10.68 -6.19
C THR A 26 7.25 10.60 -7.56
N TRP A 27 8.01 10.39 -8.64
CA TRP A 27 7.42 10.15 -9.97
C TRP A 27 6.59 8.88 -10.03
N VAL A 28 7.13 7.76 -9.54
CA VAL A 28 6.40 6.48 -9.48
C VAL A 28 5.10 6.64 -8.68
N ALA A 29 5.15 7.35 -7.55
CA ALA A 29 3.98 7.60 -6.73
C ALA A 29 2.92 8.49 -7.42
N ILE A 30 3.34 9.55 -8.14
CA ILE A 30 2.43 10.39 -8.94
C ILE A 30 1.75 9.56 -10.02
N VAL A 31 2.52 8.76 -10.78
CA VAL A 31 1.97 7.90 -11.83
C VAL A 31 1.03 6.87 -11.23
N GLY A 32 1.45 6.18 -10.16
CA GLY A 32 0.67 5.17 -9.47
C GLY A 32 -0.67 5.71 -8.95
N LEU A 33 -0.69 6.88 -8.31
CA LEU A 33 -1.91 7.53 -7.84
C LEU A 33 -2.76 8.14 -8.97
N SER A 34 -2.21 8.30 -10.17
CA SER A 34 -2.97 8.74 -11.35
C SER A 34 -3.76 7.58 -11.98
N ILE A 35 -3.29 6.33 -11.85
CA ILE A 35 -3.99 5.14 -12.36
C ILE A 35 -5.45 5.07 -11.87
N PRO A 36 -5.77 5.13 -10.57
CA PRO A 36 -7.16 5.06 -10.10
C PRO A 36 -8.02 6.26 -10.49
N LEU A 37 -7.43 7.38 -10.96
CA LEU A 37 -8.18 8.53 -11.47
C LEU A 37 -8.48 8.38 -12.97
N ILE A 38 -7.56 7.78 -13.71
CA ILE A 38 -7.63 7.67 -15.17
C ILE A 38 -8.34 6.38 -15.60
N LEU A 39 -8.01 5.25 -14.95
CA LEU A 39 -8.45 3.92 -15.39
C LEU A 39 -9.98 3.78 -15.35
N PRO A 40 -10.69 4.11 -14.26
CA PRO A 40 -12.16 4.02 -14.24
C PRO A 40 -12.84 4.96 -15.25
N ALA A 41 -12.22 6.11 -15.56
CA ALA A 41 -12.76 7.06 -16.52
C ALA A 41 -12.55 6.62 -17.99
N LYS A 42 -11.45 5.93 -18.28
CA LYS A 42 -11.09 5.48 -19.63
C LYS A 42 -11.62 4.08 -19.96
N VAL A 43 -11.76 3.23 -18.95
CA VAL A 43 -12.21 1.84 -19.08
C VAL A 43 -13.31 1.59 -18.04
N PRO A 44 -14.49 2.19 -18.17
CA PRO A 44 -15.54 2.08 -17.15
C PRO A 44 -16.04 0.65 -16.96
N ASP A 45 -15.95 -0.19 -17.99
CA ASP A 45 -16.36 -1.58 -17.95
C ASP A 45 -15.20 -2.52 -18.35
N PRO A 46 -14.34 -2.90 -17.39
CA PRO A 46 -13.25 -3.84 -17.67
C PRO A 46 -13.80 -5.25 -17.96
N PRO A 47 -13.09 -6.07 -18.76
CA PRO A 47 -13.49 -7.43 -19.06
C PRO A 47 -13.86 -8.22 -17.80
N GLU A 48 -14.94 -9.01 -17.85
CA GLU A 48 -15.48 -9.76 -16.72
C GLU A 48 -14.41 -10.60 -15.99
N ARG A 49 -13.43 -11.12 -16.75
CA ARG A 49 -12.33 -11.91 -16.17
C ARG A 49 -11.33 -11.10 -15.35
N LEU A 50 -11.18 -9.82 -15.63
CA LEU A 50 -10.25 -8.91 -14.95
C LEU A 50 -10.95 -8.09 -13.86
N ARG A 51 -12.27 -7.94 -13.93
CA ARG A 51 -13.08 -7.15 -13.01
C ARG A 51 -12.78 -7.46 -11.52
N PRO A 52 -12.65 -8.73 -11.08
CA PRO A 52 -12.32 -9.01 -9.67
C PRO A 52 -10.94 -8.48 -9.24
N PHE A 53 -9.94 -8.58 -10.11
CA PHE A 53 -8.58 -8.13 -9.82
C PHE A 53 -8.45 -6.61 -9.86
N LEU A 54 -9.28 -5.96 -10.67
CA LEU A 54 -9.34 -4.50 -10.78
C LEU A 54 -10.27 -3.88 -9.74
N ALA A 55 -11.10 -4.67 -9.03
CA ALA A 55 -12.08 -4.17 -8.07
C ALA A 55 -11.51 -3.11 -7.10
N PRO A 56 -10.31 -3.29 -6.49
CA PRO A 56 -9.75 -2.24 -5.63
C PRO A 56 -9.54 -0.90 -6.32
N VAL A 57 -9.12 -0.90 -7.59
CA VAL A 57 -8.84 0.32 -8.37
C VAL A 57 -10.13 1.10 -8.67
N TYR A 58 -11.26 0.41 -8.73
CA TYR A 58 -12.58 1.01 -8.98
C TYR A 58 -13.32 1.35 -7.68
N ASN A 59 -12.78 0.97 -6.51
CA ASN A 59 -13.34 1.34 -5.22
C ASN A 59 -12.69 2.63 -4.69
N GLU A 60 -13.46 3.72 -4.70
CA GLU A 60 -13.00 5.03 -4.21
C GLU A 60 -12.50 4.98 -2.76
N GLY A 61 -13.15 4.19 -1.90
CA GLY A 61 -12.76 4.06 -0.51
C GLY A 61 -11.41 3.35 -0.32
N THR A 62 -11.18 2.27 -1.07
CA THR A 62 -9.88 1.58 -1.08
C THR A 62 -8.79 2.47 -1.67
N MET A 63 -9.09 3.19 -2.76
CA MET A 63 -8.14 4.11 -3.38
C MET A 63 -7.84 5.34 -2.52
N MET A 64 -8.79 5.80 -1.69
CA MET A 64 -8.54 6.84 -0.71
C MET A 64 -7.53 6.39 0.35
N ILE A 65 -7.68 5.16 0.87
CA ILE A 65 -6.72 4.58 1.84
C ILE A 65 -5.33 4.45 1.18
N LEU A 66 -5.25 3.94 -0.04
CA LEU A 66 -4.00 3.89 -0.82
C LEU A 66 -3.39 5.29 -0.97
N ALA A 67 -4.19 6.30 -1.32
CA ALA A 67 -3.71 7.66 -1.50
C ALA A 67 -3.15 8.27 -0.20
N VAL A 68 -3.73 7.93 0.96
CA VAL A 68 -3.19 8.32 2.27
C VAL A 68 -1.89 7.58 2.55
N PHE A 69 -1.85 6.27 2.36
CA PHE A 69 -0.65 5.46 2.54
C PHE A 69 0.52 6.00 1.70
N ILE A 70 0.32 6.19 0.40
CA ILE A 70 1.38 6.64 -0.52
C ILE A 70 1.83 8.06 -0.17
N ALA A 71 0.91 8.96 0.18
CA ALA A 71 1.26 10.31 0.63
C ALA A 71 2.15 10.27 1.88
N VAL A 72 1.77 9.46 2.88
CA VAL A 72 2.54 9.32 4.12
C VAL A 72 3.89 8.65 3.86
N HIS A 73 3.91 7.50 3.19
CA HIS A 73 5.15 6.76 2.89
C HIS A 73 6.17 7.64 2.17
N VAL A 74 5.78 8.27 1.05
CA VAL A 74 6.70 9.08 0.25
C VAL A 74 7.15 10.33 1.02
N SER A 75 6.28 10.94 1.81
CA SER A 75 6.62 12.15 2.57
C SER A 75 7.43 11.87 3.83
N LEU A 76 7.33 10.67 4.41
CA LEU A 76 8.21 10.27 5.51
C LEU A 76 9.61 9.90 4.99
N VAL A 77 9.70 9.31 3.78
CA VAL A 77 10.96 9.08 3.06
C VAL A 77 11.62 10.39 2.65
N ASN A 78 10.82 11.40 2.32
CA ASN A 78 11.30 12.69 1.85
C ASN A 78 10.44 13.79 2.44
N VAL A 79 10.75 14.23 3.66
CA VAL A 79 10.01 15.31 4.32
C VAL A 79 10.06 16.53 3.42
N PRO A 80 8.93 16.95 2.82
CA PRO A 80 8.92 18.10 1.95
C PRO A 80 9.48 19.29 2.72
N PHE A 81 10.30 20.12 2.05
CA PHE A 81 10.87 21.35 2.61
C PHE A 81 11.97 21.20 3.68
N THR A 82 12.49 19.99 3.93
CA THR A 82 13.65 19.83 4.83
C THR A 82 14.73 18.90 4.24
N HIS A 83 15.97 19.01 4.71
CA HIS A 83 17.07 18.10 4.35
C HIS A 83 17.03 16.77 5.13
N TYR A 84 15.98 16.52 5.91
CA TYR A 84 15.88 15.36 6.79
C TYR A 84 15.27 14.16 6.05
N ASP A 85 15.95 13.02 6.16
CA ASP A 85 15.45 11.70 5.78
C ASP A 85 14.99 11.01 7.06
N LEU A 86 13.73 11.19 7.43
CA LEU A 86 13.17 10.60 8.64
C LEU A 86 13.12 9.07 8.54
N PHE A 87 13.18 8.49 7.35
CA PHE A 87 12.97 7.05 7.15
C PHE A 87 14.26 6.25 7.36
N HIS A 88 15.38 6.67 6.74
CA HIS A 88 16.63 5.91 6.78
C HIS A 88 17.67 6.51 7.74
N ARG A 89 17.59 7.81 8.05
CA ARG A 89 18.69 8.51 8.73
C ARG A 89 18.30 9.13 10.07
N ASP A 90 17.24 9.91 10.09
CA ASP A 90 17.00 10.89 11.17
C ASP A 90 15.92 10.42 12.16
N TRP A 91 14.98 9.54 11.76
CA TRP A 91 14.01 8.91 12.66
C TRP A 91 13.63 7.48 12.22
N ARG A 92 14.59 6.55 12.26
CA ARG A 92 14.52 5.12 11.85
C ARG A 92 13.32 4.25 12.31
N ASN A 93 12.36 4.81 13.05
CA ASN A 93 11.09 4.18 13.42
C ASN A 93 9.89 4.80 12.68
N ALA A 94 10.10 5.82 11.84
CA ALA A 94 9.04 6.45 11.04
C ALA A 94 8.51 5.48 9.95
N ASP A 95 9.34 4.51 9.56
CA ASP A 95 8.97 3.38 8.70
C ASP A 95 7.82 2.54 9.27
N MET A 96 7.71 2.42 10.60
CA MET A 96 6.61 1.70 11.27
C MET A 96 5.23 2.24 10.87
N ILE A 97 5.10 3.56 10.70
CA ILE A 97 3.83 4.20 10.28
C ILE A 97 3.52 3.80 8.84
N SER A 98 4.54 3.77 8.00
CA SER A 98 4.41 3.31 6.62
C SER A 98 4.00 1.85 6.56
N HIS A 99 4.67 0.95 7.28
CA HIS A 99 4.28 -0.48 7.33
C HIS A 99 2.86 -0.65 7.86
N PHE A 100 2.48 0.06 8.92
CA PHE A 100 1.09 0.02 9.40
C PHE A 100 0.06 0.37 8.31
N LEU A 101 0.27 1.48 7.60
CA LEU A 101 -0.63 1.92 6.54
C LEU A 101 -0.53 1.05 5.28
N GLY A 102 0.66 0.53 5.00
CA GLY A 102 0.93 -0.39 3.90
C GLY A 102 0.22 -1.71 4.11
N GLY A 103 0.34 -2.31 5.29
CA GLY A 103 -0.34 -3.53 5.67
C GLY A 103 -1.87 -3.40 5.66
N LEU A 104 -2.40 -2.27 6.15
CA LEU A 104 -3.83 -1.94 6.02
C LEU A 104 -4.27 -1.91 4.55
N THR A 105 -3.55 -1.17 3.72
CA THR A 105 -3.90 -0.97 2.30
C THR A 105 -3.83 -2.29 1.53
N LEU A 106 -2.72 -3.01 1.68
CA LEU A 106 -2.47 -4.26 0.99
C LEU A 106 -3.51 -5.32 1.36
N TRP A 107 -3.78 -5.50 2.65
CA TRP A 107 -4.77 -6.47 3.11
C TRP A 107 -6.18 -6.14 2.59
N LEU A 108 -6.58 -4.87 2.59
CA LEU A 108 -7.88 -4.45 2.05
C LEU A 108 -8.01 -4.75 0.55
N MET A 109 -6.97 -4.48 -0.25
CA MET A 109 -6.96 -4.80 -1.67
C MET A 109 -7.09 -6.32 -1.91
N ILE A 110 -6.35 -7.13 -1.16
CA ILE A 110 -6.42 -8.60 -1.26
C ILE A 110 -7.83 -9.08 -0.90
N ALA A 111 -8.36 -8.61 0.23
CA ALA A 111 -9.70 -8.99 0.69
C ALA A 111 -10.79 -8.59 -0.32
N GLU A 112 -10.64 -7.44 -0.98
CA GLU A 112 -11.56 -6.96 -2.00
C GLU A 112 -11.50 -7.82 -3.28
N VAL A 113 -10.30 -8.15 -3.75
CA VAL A 113 -10.12 -9.07 -4.89
C VAL A 113 -10.73 -10.43 -4.58
N LEU A 114 -10.50 -10.97 -3.39
CA LEU A 114 -11.08 -12.25 -2.97
C LEU A 114 -12.60 -12.18 -2.81
N SER A 115 -13.15 -11.06 -2.33
CA SER A 115 -14.59 -10.85 -2.25
C SER A 115 -15.22 -10.87 -3.64
N ALA A 116 -14.65 -10.13 -4.58
CA ALA A 116 -15.12 -10.08 -5.96
C ALA A 116 -14.95 -11.42 -6.70
N LEU A 117 -13.90 -12.18 -6.41
CA LEU A 117 -13.73 -13.56 -6.90
C LEU A 117 -14.74 -14.53 -6.27
N GLY A 118 -15.05 -14.36 -4.99
CA GLY A 118 -16.07 -15.12 -4.28
C GLY A 118 -17.44 -14.97 -4.92
N GLU A 119 -17.85 -13.73 -5.21
CA GLU A 119 -19.13 -13.41 -5.86
C GLU A 119 -19.21 -13.92 -7.31
N SER A 120 -18.12 -13.86 -8.05
CA SER A 120 -18.12 -14.18 -9.48
C SER A 120 -17.82 -15.65 -9.81
N ARG A 121 -17.04 -16.36 -8.98
CA ARG A 121 -16.43 -17.65 -9.37
C ARG A 121 -16.25 -18.68 -8.27
N MET A 122 -15.95 -18.26 -7.04
CA MET A 122 -15.39 -19.15 -6.02
C MET A 122 -16.32 -19.43 -4.82
N ASN A 123 -17.46 -18.72 -4.72
CA ASN A 123 -18.45 -18.84 -3.64
C ASN A 123 -17.83 -19.01 -2.24
N LEU A 124 -16.87 -18.14 -1.90
CA LEU A 124 -16.11 -18.21 -0.65
C LEU A 124 -16.99 -17.79 0.53
N SER A 125 -17.01 -18.59 1.59
CA SER A 125 -17.59 -18.14 2.86
C SER A 125 -16.78 -17.01 3.47
N ARG A 126 -17.41 -16.23 4.35
CA ARG A 126 -16.73 -15.13 5.07
C ARG A 126 -15.47 -15.58 5.82
N LYS A 127 -15.49 -16.79 6.40
CA LYS A 127 -14.36 -17.34 7.15
C LYS A 127 -13.21 -17.70 6.22
N GLU A 128 -13.50 -18.31 5.08
CA GLU A 128 -12.51 -18.66 4.07
C GLU A 128 -11.89 -17.42 3.43
N LEU A 129 -12.70 -16.42 3.10
CA LEU A 129 -12.21 -15.15 2.57
C LEU A 129 -11.20 -14.50 3.53
N VAL A 130 -11.54 -14.40 4.81
CA VAL A 130 -10.63 -13.83 5.82
C VAL A 130 -9.36 -14.68 5.96
N LEU A 131 -9.48 -16.00 6.01
CA LEU A 131 -8.32 -16.88 6.11
C LEU A 131 -7.38 -16.71 4.91
N TYR A 132 -7.93 -16.80 3.69
CA TYR A 132 -7.16 -16.68 2.46
C TYR A 132 -6.59 -15.28 2.26
N SER A 133 -7.29 -14.22 2.69
CA SER A 133 -6.75 -12.86 2.62
C SER A 133 -5.51 -12.70 3.51
N PHE A 134 -5.52 -13.28 4.72
CA PHE A 134 -4.33 -13.28 5.58
C PHE A 134 -3.20 -14.16 5.03
N LEU A 135 -3.51 -15.34 4.45
CA LEU A 135 -2.47 -16.20 3.86
C LEU A 135 -1.74 -15.51 2.70
N ILE A 136 -2.50 -14.90 1.78
CA ILE A 136 -1.92 -14.15 0.65
C ILE A 136 -1.16 -12.92 1.17
N PHE A 137 -1.73 -12.21 2.14
CA PHE A 137 -1.09 -11.06 2.77
C PHE A 137 0.29 -11.41 3.36
N TYR A 138 0.38 -12.47 4.16
CA TYR A 138 1.68 -12.88 4.73
C TYR A 138 2.66 -13.37 3.67
N ALA A 139 2.19 -14.07 2.63
CA ALA A 139 3.04 -14.47 1.53
C ALA A 139 3.66 -13.26 0.83
N LEU A 140 2.87 -12.20 0.61
CA LEU A 140 3.35 -10.95 0.00
C LEU A 140 4.23 -10.13 0.94
N ALA A 141 3.85 -9.97 2.21
CA ALA A 141 4.63 -9.20 3.19
C ALA A 141 6.01 -9.84 3.43
N ILE A 142 6.06 -11.15 3.68
CA ILE A 142 7.33 -11.87 3.85
C ILE A 142 8.12 -11.87 2.55
N GLY A 143 7.46 -12.08 1.41
CA GLY A 143 8.10 -12.02 0.10
C GLY A 143 8.75 -10.67 -0.19
N TRP A 144 8.09 -9.57 0.20
CA TRP A 144 8.62 -8.21 0.09
C TRP A 144 9.87 -8.03 0.94
N GLU A 145 9.82 -8.39 2.22
CA GLU A 145 10.97 -8.30 3.13
C GLU A 145 12.18 -9.09 2.65
N ILE A 146 11.97 -10.28 2.07
CA ILE A 146 13.03 -11.09 1.46
C ILE A 146 13.59 -10.39 0.21
N ALA A 147 12.73 -9.89 -0.68
CA ALA A 147 13.16 -9.19 -1.88
C ALA A 147 13.98 -7.94 -1.56
N GLU A 148 13.54 -7.16 -0.55
CA GLU A 148 14.28 -6.01 -0.06
C GLU A 148 15.64 -6.43 0.51
N LYS A 149 15.70 -7.47 1.36
CA LYS A 149 16.97 -7.97 1.92
C LYS A 149 17.95 -8.40 0.83
N LEU A 150 17.47 -9.05 -0.22
CA LEU A 150 18.30 -9.46 -1.36
C LEU A 150 18.78 -8.26 -2.19
N SER A 151 18.04 -7.15 -2.19
CA SER A 151 18.39 -5.93 -2.89
C SER A 151 19.38 -5.02 -2.14
N GLU A 152 19.56 -5.21 -0.82
CA GLU A 152 20.53 -4.45 0.00
C GLU A 152 21.96 -4.49 -0.57
N GLY A 153 22.34 -5.58 -1.24
CA GLY A 153 23.66 -5.70 -1.90
C GLY A 153 23.93 -4.67 -3.00
N SER A 154 22.89 -3.99 -3.49
CA SER A 154 22.97 -2.92 -4.50
C SER A 154 22.82 -1.51 -3.92
N ILE A 155 22.41 -1.38 -2.65
CA ILE A 155 22.15 -0.12 -1.96
C ILE A 155 22.93 -0.13 -0.64
N THR A 156 24.17 0.34 -0.68
CA THR A 156 25.17 0.29 0.43
C THR A 156 24.78 1.05 1.70
N PHE A 157 23.61 1.71 1.75
CA PHE A 157 23.19 2.56 2.87
C PHE A 157 22.09 1.94 3.77
N ILE A 158 21.57 0.75 3.45
CA ILE A 158 20.48 0.11 4.20
C ILE A 158 20.95 -1.28 4.66
N HIS A 159 21.57 -1.36 5.84
CA HIS A 159 21.75 -2.64 6.52
C HIS A 159 20.70 -2.74 7.63
N GLU A 160 19.56 -3.33 7.30
CA GLU A 160 18.51 -3.56 8.28
C GLU A 160 18.72 -4.87 9.03
N SER A 161 18.54 -4.80 10.35
CA SER A 161 18.60 -5.97 11.20
C SER A 161 17.36 -6.84 10.99
N THR A 162 17.48 -8.15 11.23
CA THR A 162 16.32 -9.07 11.23
C THR A 162 15.22 -8.62 12.21
N LEU A 163 15.59 -7.90 13.27
CA LEU A 163 14.65 -7.35 14.24
C LEU A 163 13.79 -6.22 13.66
N ASN A 164 14.35 -5.39 12.77
CA ASN A 164 13.59 -4.36 12.07
C ASN A 164 12.55 -5.00 11.16
N LYS A 165 12.95 -5.97 10.34
CA LYS A 165 12.04 -6.70 9.45
C LYS A 165 10.90 -7.41 10.20
N LEU A 166 11.18 -7.94 11.39
CA LEU A 166 10.14 -8.50 12.26
C LEU A 166 9.18 -7.41 12.77
N ARG A 167 9.70 -6.26 13.21
CA ARG A 167 8.89 -5.11 13.63
C ARG A 167 8.00 -4.64 12.47
N ASP A 168 8.54 -4.59 11.26
CA ASP A 168 7.84 -4.15 10.07
C ASP A 168 6.69 -5.10 9.72
N LEU A 169 6.94 -6.41 9.76
CA LEU A 169 5.90 -7.44 9.64
C LEU A 169 4.82 -7.33 10.73
N VAL A 170 5.19 -7.01 11.97
CA VAL A 170 4.24 -6.76 13.05
C VAL A 170 3.38 -5.54 12.75
N MET A 171 3.98 -4.44 12.29
CA MET A 171 3.24 -3.23 11.94
C MET A 171 2.30 -3.45 10.75
N ASP A 172 2.75 -4.15 9.71
CA ASP A 172 1.91 -4.57 8.59
C ASP A 172 0.71 -5.38 9.08
N THR A 173 0.95 -6.34 9.98
CA THR A 173 -0.10 -7.19 10.57
C THR A 173 -1.12 -6.38 11.38
N LEU A 174 -0.67 -5.40 12.17
CA LEU A 174 -1.55 -4.49 12.91
C LEU A 174 -2.42 -3.66 11.96
N GLY A 175 -1.86 -3.20 10.84
CA GLY A 175 -2.60 -2.55 9.76
C GLY A 175 -3.68 -3.45 9.16
N ALA A 176 -3.32 -4.70 8.84
CA ALA A 176 -4.27 -5.70 8.33
C ALA A 176 -5.42 -5.98 9.32
N PHE A 177 -5.14 -6.06 10.62
CA PHE A 177 -6.18 -6.21 11.64
C PHE A 177 -7.10 -4.99 11.73
N LEU A 178 -6.58 -3.78 11.56
CA LEU A 178 -7.42 -2.59 11.44
C LEU A 178 -8.35 -2.70 10.22
N GLY A 179 -7.83 -3.16 9.08
CA GLY A 179 -8.63 -3.41 7.87
C GLY A 179 -9.77 -4.40 8.12
N LEU A 180 -9.47 -5.52 8.78
CA LEU A 180 -10.49 -6.50 9.17
C LEU A 180 -11.54 -5.89 10.10
N TRP A 181 -11.11 -5.10 11.09
CA TRP A 181 -12.03 -4.41 12.00
C TRP A 181 -12.94 -3.43 11.25
N MET A 182 -12.40 -2.66 10.30
CA MET A 182 -13.15 -1.72 9.46
C MET A 182 -14.23 -2.45 8.65
N LEU A 183 -13.89 -3.54 7.97
CA LEU A 183 -14.87 -4.32 7.22
C LEU A 183 -15.93 -4.94 8.13
N ARG A 184 -15.56 -5.46 9.31
CA ARG A 184 -16.52 -6.10 10.24
C ARG A 184 -17.48 -5.12 10.91
N ARG A 185 -17.03 -3.91 11.22
CA ARG A 185 -17.80 -2.93 12.02
C ARG A 185 -18.45 -1.84 11.18
N LYS A 186 -17.84 -1.48 10.04
CA LYS A 186 -18.24 -0.35 9.22
C LYS A 186 -18.64 -0.74 7.80
N ASN A 187 -18.37 -1.98 7.37
CA ASN A 187 -18.53 -2.40 5.97
C ASN A 187 -17.87 -1.40 5.00
N TYR A 188 -16.68 -0.94 5.37
CA TYR A 188 -15.91 0.05 4.63
C TYR A 188 -14.47 -0.46 4.45
N PRO A 189 -13.86 -0.30 3.26
CA PRO A 189 -14.40 0.37 2.05
C PRO A 189 -15.41 -0.47 1.24
N PHE A 190 -15.63 -1.73 1.60
CA PHE A 190 -16.63 -2.61 1.00
C PHE A 190 -17.21 -3.55 2.07
N SER A 191 -18.18 -4.38 1.68
CA SER A 191 -18.78 -5.39 2.55
C SER A 191 -18.25 -6.78 2.24
N LEU A 192 -18.00 -7.57 3.28
CA LEU A 192 -17.78 -9.01 3.12
C LEU A 192 -19.10 -9.72 2.80
N PRO A 193 -19.06 -10.92 2.16
CA PRO A 193 -20.25 -11.74 1.95
C PRO A 193 -21.00 -11.98 3.27
N ARG A 194 -22.34 -11.95 3.19
CA ARG A 194 -23.21 -12.32 4.31
C ARG A 194 -23.15 -13.83 4.50
N GLU A 195 -23.23 -14.29 5.76
CA GLU A 195 -23.40 -15.72 6.07
C GLU A 195 -24.79 -16.22 5.63
#